data_AF-A0A6S8IWC9-F1
#
_entry.id   AF-A0A6S8IWC9-F1
#
_cell.length_a   1.000
_cell.length_b   1.000
_cell.length_c   1.000
_cell.angle_alpha   90.00
_cell.angle_beta   90.00
_cell.angle_gamma   90.00
#
_symmetry.space_group_name_H-M   'P 1'
#
loop_
_entity.id
_entity.type
_entity.pdbx_description
1 polymer ?
#
loop_
_entity_poly.entity_id
_entity_poly.type
_entity_poly.pdbx_seq_one_letter_code
_entity_poly.pdbx_strand_id
1 'polypeptide(L)'
;MGCWNSFVPGVSVKHVLKTPPGATGLRKDLHKRLNKTQVILGALFDVLTSQSDRHSKNVLILEDGQLRLIDNEECMGHHPLSRFLKRGVNSMFIPGTENYNRLHAKHTFEGEKSAVVPFSLDYRCAVDDGAADKTIGFKYPTGFSHCLQRISSMSTKEIKDRYHLPHVNQPENLKQCATELLERGFEWTYTRGTAQSTPWFLRPFMPAAPSEPHCD
;
A
#
# COMPACT_ATOMS: atom_id res chain seq x y z
N MET A 1 6.74 5.81 -28.22
CA MET A 1 6.46 4.45 -27.71
C MET A 1 5.06 4.49 -27.09
N GLY A 2 4.14 3.65 -27.56
CA GLY A 2 2.85 3.48 -26.87
C GLY A 2 3.02 2.52 -25.70
N CYS A 3 2.43 2.82 -24.54
CA CYS A 3 2.30 1.82 -23.48
C CYS A 3 1.29 0.77 -23.94
N TRP A 4 1.77 -0.42 -24.26
CA TRP A 4 0.93 -1.58 -24.56
C TRP A 4 0.38 -2.13 -23.24
N ASN A 5 -0.72 -1.53 -22.77
CA ASN A 5 -1.36 -1.99 -21.55
C ASN A 5 -2.21 -3.23 -21.86
N SER A 6 -1.88 -4.34 -21.21
CA SER A 6 -2.77 -5.50 -21.18
C SER A 6 -4.06 -5.11 -20.46
N PHE A 7 -5.22 -5.51 -20.99
CA PHE A 7 -6.48 -5.32 -20.27
C PHE A 7 -6.40 -6.05 -18.93
N VAL A 8 -6.63 -5.33 -17.83
CA VAL A 8 -6.71 -5.90 -16.49
C VAL A 8 -8.17 -5.81 -16.02
N PRO A 9 -8.83 -6.94 -15.72
CA PRO A 9 -10.21 -6.91 -15.23
C PRO A 9 -10.30 -6.29 -13.84
N GLY A 10 -11.46 -5.71 -13.54
CA GLY A 10 -11.81 -5.17 -12.22
C GLY A 10 -12.30 -3.72 -12.26
N VAL A 11 -12.85 -3.27 -11.14
CA VAL A 11 -13.33 -1.90 -10.95
C VAL A 11 -12.37 -1.17 -10.03
N SER A 12 -11.92 0.03 -10.41
CA SER A 12 -11.01 0.77 -9.52
C SER A 12 -11.70 1.22 -8.25
N VAL A 13 -10.95 1.25 -7.14
CA VAL A 13 -11.49 1.68 -5.84
C VAL A 13 -12.14 3.07 -5.94
N LYS A 14 -11.57 3.97 -6.76
CA LYS A 14 -12.16 5.28 -7.04
C LYS A 14 -13.59 5.18 -7.56
N HIS A 15 -13.90 4.23 -8.43
CA HIS A 15 -15.26 4.05 -8.95
C HIS A 15 -16.21 3.48 -7.90
N VAL A 16 -15.74 2.55 -7.06
CA VAL A 16 -16.51 2.04 -5.93
C VAL A 16 -16.89 3.17 -4.96
N LEU A 17 -15.94 4.05 -4.65
CA LEU A 17 -16.16 5.20 -3.76
C LEU A 17 -17.06 6.29 -4.38
N LYS A 18 -17.23 6.29 -5.70
CA LYS A 18 -18.09 7.23 -6.43
C LYS A 18 -19.52 6.74 -6.63
N THR A 19 -19.85 5.50 -6.26
CA THR A 19 -21.23 5.03 -6.35
C THR A 19 -22.17 5.93 -5.50
N PRO A 20 -23.46 6.04 -5.81
CA PRO A 20 -24.36 6.88 -5.02
C PRO A 20 -24.41 6.46 -3.54
N PRO A 21 -24.68 7.38 -2.59
CA PRO A 21 -24.81 7.05 -1.16
C PRO A 21 -25.83 5.95 -0.84
N GLY A 22 -26.87 5.76 -1.69
CA GLY A 22 -27.83 4.66 -1.58
C GLY A 22 -27.25 3.27 -1.89
N ALA A 23 -26.04 3.18 -2.44
CA ALA A 23 -25.36 1.93 -2.77
C ALA A 23 -24.48 1.38 -1.62
N THR A 24 -24.81 1.74 -0.36
CA THR A 24 -24.11 1.26 0.84
C THR A 24 -24.08 -0.27 0.94
N GLY A 25 -25.14 -0.96 0.48
CA GLY A 25 -25.19 -2.43 0.42
C GLY A 25 -24.07 -3.00 -0.46
N LEU A 26 -23.90 -2.49 -1.68
CA LEU A 26 -22.85 -2.93 -2.60
C LEU A 26 -21.45 -2.76 -2.00
N ARG A 27 -21.19 -1.61 -1.34
CA ARG A 27 -19.88 -1.34 -0.74
C ARG A 27 -19.60 -2.26 0.46
N LYS A 28 -20.61 -2.49 1.32
CA LYS A 28 -20.52 -3.44 2.43
C LYS A 28 -20.30 -4.86 1.93
N ASP A 29 -21.04 -5.29 0.92
CA ASP A 29 -20.91 -6.63 0.34
C ASP A 29 -19.54 -6.83 -0.31
N LEU A 30 -19.03 -5.82 -1.00
CA LEU A 30 -17.70 -5.85 -1.58
C LEU A 30 -16.61 -5.87 -0.49
N HIS A 31 -16.80 -5.11 0.58
CA HIS A 31 -15.89 -5.10 1.71
C HIS A 31 -15.84 -6.48 2.41
N LYS A 32 -16.98 -7.14 2.60
CA LYS A 32 -17.05 -8.50 3.16
C LYS A 32 -16.35 -9.56 2.29
N ARG A 33 -16.35 -9.38 0.98
CA ARG A 33 -15.67 -10.29 0.03
C ARG A 33 -14.19 -9.99 -0.13
N LEU A 34 -13.73 -8.84 0.37
CA LEU A 34 -12.37 -8.37 0.18
C LEU A 34 -11.37 -9.40 0.69
N ASN A 35 -10.41 -9.75 -0.16
CA ASN A 35 -9.33 -10.62 0.24
C ASN A 35 -8.39 -9.88 1.20
N LYS A 36 -8.61 -10.04 2.52
CA LYS A 36 -7.80 -9.42 3.59
C LYS A 36 -6.30 -9.74 3.43
N THR A 37 -5.95 -10.97 3.05
CA THR A 37 -4.55 -11.34 2.79
C THR A 37 -3.94 -10.50 1.67
N GLN A 38 -4.68 -10.19 0.61
CA GLN A 38 -4.20 -9.33 -0.47
C GLN A 38 -4.08 -7.85 -0.08
N VAL A 39 -4.88 -7.37 0.88
CA VAL A 39 -4.68 -6.04 1.48
C VAL A 39 -3.34 -5.99 2.20
N ILE A 40 -3.04 -7.00 3.03
CA ILE A 40 -1.75 -7.12 3.73
C ILE A 40 -0.60 -7.24 2.73
N LEU A 41 -0.73 -8.09 1.71
CA LEU A 41 0.30 -8.25 0.67
C LEU A 41 0.48 -6.97 -0.15
N GLY A 42 -0.57 -6.19 -0.39
CA GLY A 42 -0.48 -4.90 -1.05
C GLY A 42 0.28 -3.86 -0.24
N ALA A 43 0.01 -3.78 1.07
CA ALA A 43 0.77 -2.94 1.98
C ALA A 43 2.25 -3.37 2.05
N LEU A 44 2.52 -4.67 2.17
CA LEU A 44 3.87 -5.24 2.17
C LEU A 44 4.62 -4.96 0.86
N PHE A 45 3.95 -5.13 -0.28
CA PHE A 45 4.50 -4.83 -1.59
C PHE A 45 4.88 -3.35 -1.70
N ASP A 46 3.98 -2.46 -1.29
CA ASP A 46 4.22 -1.02 -1.37
C ASP A 46 5.41 -0.60 -0.48
N VAL A 47 5.57 -1.18 0.73
CA VAL A 47 6.74 -0.93 1.59
C VAL A 47 8.02 -1.51 1.00
N LEU A 48 8.01 -2.80 0.63
CA LEU A 48 9.16 -3.50 0.05
C LEU A 48 9.70 -2.77 -1.18
N THR A 49 8.80 -2.23 -1.99
CA THR A 49 9.14 -1.53 -3.22
C THR A 49 9.19 -0.03 -3.07
N SER A 50 8.93 0.56 -1.90
CA SER A 50 8.80 2.03 -1.78
C SER A 50 7.87 2.65 -2.84
N GLN A 51 6.71 2.04 -3.07
CA GLN A 51 5.69 2.53 -4.00
C GLN A 51 5.17 3.90 -3.55
N SER A 52 5.32 4.91 -4.40
CA SER A 52 5.10 6.31 -4.06
C SER A 52 3.83 6.94 -4.66
N ASP A 53 3.05 6.17 -5.40
CA ASP A 53 1.77 6.61 -5.97
C ASP A 53 0.65 5.55 -5.90
N ARG A 54 0.54 4.83 -4.78
CA ARG A 54 -0.60 3.92 -4.59
C ARG A 54 -1.83 4.71 -4.13
N HIS A 55 -2.66 5.12 -5.08
CA HIS A 55 -3.95 5.76 -4.84
C HIS A 55 -5.14 4.94 -5.38
N SER A 56 -6.38 5.38 -5.12
CA SER A 56 -7.60 4.63 -5.42
C SER A 56 -7.89 4.34 -6.90
N LYS A 57 -7.15 4.94 -7.84
CA LYS A 57 -7.21 4.54 -9.26
C LYS A 57 -6.26 3.38 -9.61
N ASN A 58 -5.24 3.13 -8.76
CA ASN A 58 -4.14 2.18 -9.00
C ASN A 58 -4.39 0.84 -8.30
N VAL A 59 -5.61 0.65 -7.82
CA VAL A 59 -6.10 -0.58 -7.20
C VAL A 59 -7.43 -0.92 -7.86
N LEU A 60 -7.50 -2.09 -8.46
CA LEU A 60 -8.74 -2.67 -8.98
C LEU A 60 -9.23 -3.76 -8.04
N ILE A 61 -10.55 -3.87 -7.92
CA ILE A 61 -11.22 -4.92 -7.18
C ILE A 61 -11.97 -5.79 -8.20
N LEU A 62 -11.75 -7.09 -8.12
CA LEU A 62 -12.45 -8.09 -8.91
C LEU A 62 -13.76 -8.49 -8.22
N GLU A 63 -14.64 -9.16 -8.96
CA GLU A 63 -15.95 -9.59 -8.45
C GLU A 63 -15.85 -10.52 -7.23
N ASP A 64 -14.78 -11.32 -7.15
CA ASP A 64 -14.48 -12.23 -6.05
C ASP A 64 -13.78 -11.54 -4.87
N GLY A 65 -13.60 -10.23 -4.91
CA GLY A 65 -12.93 -9.44 -3.88
C GLY A 65 -11.40 -9.50 -3.94
N GLN A 66 -10.82 -10.11 -4.98
CA GLN A 66 -9.38 -10.01 -5.22
C GLN A 66 -8.98 -8.60 -5.64
N LEU A 67 -7.74 -8.24 -5.31
CA LEU A 67 -7.10 -6.99 -5.68
C LEU A 67 -6.15 -7.20 -6.87
N ARG A 68 -6.07 -6.17 -7.72
CA ARG A 68 -5.00 -5.99 -8.69
C ARG A 68 -4.36 -4.62 -8.50
N LEU A 69 -3.05 -4.62 -8.33
CA LEU A 69 -2.25 -3.41 -8.18
C LEU A 69 -1.67 -3.06 -9.54
N ILE A 70 -2.15 -1.97 -10.12
CA ILE A 70 -1.69 -1.48 -11.43
C ILE A 70 -0.83 -0.24 -11.26
N ASP A 71 -0.25 0.25 -12.36
CA ASP A 71 0.49 1.51 -12.40
C ASP A 71 1.63 1.56 -11.37
N ASN A 72 2.54 0.58 -11.49
CA ASN A 72 3.66 0.35 -10.57
C ASN A 72 4.97 0.99 -11.06
N GLU A 73 4.87 2.02 -11.91
CA GLU A 73 6.04 2.68 -12.49
C GLU A 73 6.75 3.58 -11.46
N GLU A 74 5.99 4.15 -10.52
CA GLU A 74 6.48 4.98 -9.40
C GLU A 74 6.94 4.16 -8.17
N CYS A 75 7.49 2.97 -8.43
CA CYS A 75 8.11 2.11 -7.45
C CYS A 75 9.63 2.30 -7.35
N MET A 76 10.22 1.66 -6.35
CA MET A 76 11.66 1.53 -6.07
C MET A 76 12.37 2.83 -5.70
N GLY A 77 11.64 3.79 -5.13
CA GLY A 77 12.20 5.00 -4.55
C GLY A 77 12.90 5.93 -5.53
N HIS A 78 12.63 5.79 -6.84
CA HIS A 78 13.21 6.64 -7.88
C HIS A 78 12.37 7.91 -8.04
N HIS A 79 12.97 9.07 -7.82
CA HIS A 79 12.37 10.35 -8.22
C HIS A 79 13.10 10.90 -9.44
N PRO A 80 12.41 11.17 -10.57
CA PRO A 80 13.05 11.56 -11.82
C PRO A 80 13.80 12.90 -11.74
N LEU A 81 13.49 13.75 -10.74
CA LEU A 81 14.06 15.09 -10.62
C LEU A 81 15.23 15.20 -9.62
N SER A 82 15.62 14.16 -8.88
CA SER A 82 16.77 14.29 -7.96
C SER A 82 17.29 12.96 -7.41
N ARG A 83 18.62 12.80 -7.37
CA ARG A 83 19.31 11.73 -6.62
C ARG A 83 19.16 11.88 -5.10
N PHE A 84 18.80 13.08 -4.63
CA PHE A 84 18.73 13.44 -3.21
C PHE A 84 17.29 13.47 -2.66
N LEU A 85 16.29 13.52 -3.54
CA LEU A 85 14.89 13.45 -3.12
C LEU A 85 14.40 12.02 -3.28
N LYS A 86 14.14 11.39 -2.15
CA LYS A 86 13.52 10.09 -2.11
C LYS A 86 12.01 10.23 -1.99
N ARG A 87 11.30 9.76 -3.00
CA ARG A 87 9.87 9.50 -2.91
C ARG A 87 9.71 8.10 -2.33
N GLY A 88 9.37 8.02 -1.06
CA GLY A 88 9.12 6.76 -0.38
C GLY A 88 7.66 6.36 -0.49
N VAL A 89 7.25 5.47 0.42
CA VAL A 89 5.91 4.90 0.45
C VAL A 89 4.85 5.99 0.55
N ASN A 90 3.90 5.96 -0.38
CA ASN A 90 2.70 6.78 -0.34
C ASN A 90 1.50 5.97 -0.85
N SER A 91 0.81 5.34 0.09
CA SER A 91 -0.14 4.26 -0.19
C SER A 91 -1.44 4.36 0.58
N MET A 92 -2.55 4.23 -0.14
CA MET A 92 -3.88 4.13 0.45
C MET A 92 -4.08 2.92 1.38
N PHE A 93 -3.20 1.91 1.35
CA PHE A 93 -3.24 0.79 2.29
C PHE A 93 -2.64 1.15 3.66
N ILE A 94 -1.81 2.20 3.72
CA ILE A 94 -0.93 2.50 4.85
C ILE A 94 -1.32 3.84 5.48
N PRO A 95 -1.81 3.82 6.73
CA PRO A 95 -2.16 5.01 7.49
C PRO A 95 -1.01 6.01 7.61
N GLY A 96 -1.36 7.30 7.58
CA GLY A 96 -0.40 8.40 7.69
C GLY A 96 0.32 8.78 6.40
N THR A 97 0.08 8.07 5.29
CA THR A 97 0.53 8.50 3.97
C THR A 97 -0.42 9.54 3.36
N GLU A 98 0.04 10.30 2.36
CA GLU A 98 -0.79 11.30 1.70
C GLU A 98 -2.00 10.68 0.98
N ASN A 99 -1.81 9.56 0.28
CA ASN A 99 -2.88 8.88 -0.45
C ASN A 99 -3.92 8.26 0.49
N TYR A 100 -3.51 7.76 1.66
CA TYR A 100 -4.44 7.35 2.72
C TYR A 100 -5.22 8.58 3.23
N ASN A 101 -4.51 9.64 3.66
CA ASN A 101 -5.17 10.81 4.24
C ASN A 101 -6.11 11.49 3.24
N ARG A 102 -5.77 11.57 1.95
CA ARG A 102 -6.64 12.12 0.89
C ARG A 102 -7.90 11.30 0.69
N LEU A 103 -7.82 9.98 0.83
CA LEU A 103 -8.98 9.11 0.76
C LEU A 103 -9.93 9.39 1.93
N HIS A 104 -9.41 9.41 3.16
CA HIS A 104 -10.23 9.56 4.36
C HIS A 104 -10.72 11.00 4.57
N ALA A 105 -9.92 12.03 4.25
CA ALA A 105 -10.29 13.44 4.41
C ALA A 105 -11.39 13.90 3.43
N LYS A 106 -11.44 13.37 2.20
CA LYS A 106 -12.51 13.70 1.26
C LYS A 106 -13.90 13.33 1.79
N HIS A 107 -13.97 12.30 2.62
CA HIS A 107 -15.20 11.89 3.27
C HIS A 107 -15.51 12.65 4.57
N THR A 108 -14.58 13.48 5.07
CA THR A 108 -14.77 14.29 6.29
C THR A 108 -15.22 15.73 5.98
N PHE A 109 -14.80 16.32 4.86
CA PHE A 109 -15.01 17.75 4.56
C PHE A 109 -16.27 18.06 3.75
N GLU A 110 -16.89 17.10 3.06
CA GLU A 110 -18.08 17.33 2.21
C GLU A 110 -19.41 17.43 2.98
N GLY A 111 -19.39 17.70 4.29
CA GLY A 111 -20.61 18.01 5.07
C GLY A 111 -21.61 16.87 5.25
N GLU A 112 -21.36 15.69 4.67
CA GLU A 112 -22.11 14.48 4.96
C GLU A 112 -21.78 14.03 6.39
N LYS A 113 -22.73 14.20 7.32
CA LYS A 113 -22.66 13.67 8.70
C LYS A 113 -22.63 12.14 8.79
N SER A 114 -22.42 11.42 7.68
CA SER A 114 -22.02 10.01 7.70
C SER A 114 -20.52 9.94 7.43
N ALA A 115 -19.75 10.07 8.52
CA ALA A 115 -18.31 9.82 8.61
C ALA A 115 -17.96 8.32 8.43
N VAL A 116 -18.57 7.69 7.43
CA VAL A 116 -18.50 6.27 7.15
C VAL A 116 -17.86 6.18 5.78
N VAL A 117 -16.56 5.96 5.71
CA VAL A 117 -15.91 5.46 4.50
C VAL A 117 -16.29 3.98 4.45
N PRO A 118 -17.33 3.55 3.71
CA PRO A 118 -17.89 2.21 3.85
C PRO A 118 -17.02 1.14 3.16
N PHE A 119 -15.79 1.52 2.79
CA PHE A 119 -14.84 0.70 2.07
C PHE A 119 -13.43 1.23 2.37
N SER A 120 -12.78 0.64 3.37
CA SER A 120 -11.38 0.91 3.70
C SER A 120 -10.51 -0.23 3.19
N LEU A 121 -9.32 0.10 2.71
CA LEU A 121 -8.25 -0.85 2.43
C LEU A 121 -7.10 -0.67 3.45
N ASP A 122 -7.38 -0.09 4.61
CA ASP A 122 -6.41 -0.01 5.70
C ASP A 122 -5.93 -1.42 6.09
N TYR A 123 -4.62 -1.66 6.00
CA TYR A 123 -4.05 -2.96 6.37
C TYR A 123 -4.41 -3.35 7.80
N ARG A 124 -4.60 -2.39 8.72
CA ARG A 124 -4.94 -2.66 10.12
C ARG A 124 -6.29 -3.36 10.26
N CYS A 125 -7.25 -3.11 9.36
CA CYS A 125 -8.52 -3.84 9.33
C CYS A 125 -8.40 -5.25 8.71
N ALA A 126 -7.29 -5.53 8.03
CA ALA A 126 -6.99 -6.82 7.44
C ALA A 126 -6.10 -7.71 8.33
N VAL A 127 -5.49 -7.14 9.39
CA VAL A 127 -4.82 -7.91 10.44
C VAL A 127 -5.87 -8.59 11.32
N ASP A 128 -5.67 -9.87 11.60
CA ASP A 128 -6.59 -10.71 12.38
C ASP A 128 -7.11 -10.03 13.65
N ASP A 129 -8.39 -10.23 13.95
CA ASP A 129 -9.12 -9.54 15.02
C ASP A 129 -8.61 -9.83 16.44
N GLY A 130 -7.75 -10.84 16.60
CA GLY A 130 -7.06 -11.14 17.87
C GLY A 130 -5.75 -10.38 18.10
N ALA A 131 -5.25 -9.61 17.13
CA ALA A 131 -4.02 -8.84 17.29
C ALA A 131 -4.29 -7.56 18.10
N ALA A 132 -3.84 -7.54 19.37
CA ALA A 132 -4.08 -6.45 20.32
C ALA A 132 -3.61 -5.06 19.84
N ASP A 133 -2.64 -5.02 18.93
CA ASP A 133 -2.01 -3.81 18.42
C ASP A 133 -2.39 -3.49 16.95
N LYS A 134 -3.16 -4.36 16.29
CA LYS A 134 -3.56 -4.23 14.88
C LYS A 134 -2.37 -3.89 13.94
N THR A 135 -1.20 -4.48 14.22
CA THR A 135 0.03 -4.30 13.43
C THR A 135 0.40 -5.57 12.66
N ILE A 136 1.15 -5.39 11.56
CA ILE A 136 1.81 -6.51 10.87
C ILE A 136 3.07 -6.91 11.65
N GLY A 137 3.89 -5.95 12.06
CA GLY A 137 5.17 -6.21 12.74
C GLY A 137 6.06 -7.14 11.91
N PHE A 138 6.31 -8.33 12.44
CA PHE A 138 7.06 -9.41 11.78
C PHE A 138 6.15 -10.57 11.32
N LYS A 139 4.83 -10.47 11.50
CA LYS A 139 3.84 -11.53 11.23
C LYS A 139 3.48 -11.57 9.75
N TYR A 140 4.46 -11.84 8.91
CA TYR A 140 4.26 -11.86 7.46
C TYR A 140 3.50 -13.10 6.98
N PRO A 141 2.72 -13.00 5.88
CA PRO A 141 2.13 -14.17 5.23
C PRO A 141 3.17 -15.24 4.86
N THR A 142 2.72 -16.50 4.79
CA THR A 142 3.60 -17.65 4.51
C THR A 142 4.44 -17.43 3.25
N GLY A 143 5.74 -17.69 3.36
CA GLY A 143 6.71 -17.56 2.27
C GLY A 143 7.26 -16.14 2.05
N PHE A 144 6.63 -15.11 2.62
CA PHE A 144 7.11 -13.73 2.45
C PHE A 144 8.49 -13.51 3.09
N SER A 145 8.71 -14.01 4.32
CA SER A 145 10.02 -13.91 4.99
C SER A 145 11.14 -14.59 4.19
N HIS A 146 10.84 -15.71 3.52
CA HIS A 146 11.80 -16.39 2.65
C HIS A 146 12.13 -15.55 1.39
N CYS A 147 11.13 -14.87 0.82
CA CYS A 147 11.35 -13.90 -0.26
C CYS A 147 12.28 -12.76 0.20
N LEU A 148 12.01 -12.18 1.37
CA LEU A 148 12.85 -11.14 1.94
C LEU A 148 14.28 -11.61 2.17
N GLN A 149 14.48 -12.81 2.75
CA GLN A 149 15.80 -13.40 3.01
C GLN A 149 16.59 -13.59 1.72
N ARG A 150 15.92 -14.03 0.66
CA ARG A 150 16.53 -14.16 -0.66
C ARG A 150 16.95 -12.80 -1.22
N ILE A 151 16.09 -11.78 -1.11
CA ILE A 151 16.40 -10.44 -1.61
C ILE A 151 17.55 -9.81 -0.83
N SER A 152 17.53 -9.87 0.51
CA SER A 152 18.55 -9.27 1.37
C SER A 152 19.92 -9.92 1.21
N SER A 153 19.98 -11.23 0.94
CA SER A 153 21.23 -11.97 0.71
C SER A 153 21.86 -11.71 -0.66
N MET A 154 21.09 -11.37 -1.70
CA MET A 154 21.62 -11.07 -3.04
C MET A 154 22.42 -9.76 -3.06
N SER A 155 23.48 -9.69 -3.87
CA SER A 155 24.14 -8.44 -4.23
C SER A 155 23.22 -7.53 -5.06
N THR A 156 23.50 -6.23 -5.08
CA THR A 156 22.72 -5.26 -5.89
C THR A 156 22.77 -5.58 -7.38
N LYS A 157 23.90 -6.11 -7.86
CA LYS A 157 24.06 -6.60 -9.24
C LYS A 157 23.13 -7.78 -9.52
N GLU A 158 23.11 -8.79 -8.65
CA GLU A 158 22.22 -9.96 -8.80
C GLU A 158 20.75 -9.55 -8.78
N ILE A 159 20.36 -8.62 -7.90
CA ILE A 159 18.99 -8.09 -7.86
C ILE A 159 18.63 -7.38 -9.16
N LYS A 160 19.53 -6.53 -9.67
CA LYS A 160 19.35 -5.84 -10.94
C LYS A 160 19.12 -6.82 -12.09
N ASP A 161 20.00 -7.82 -12.21
CA ASP A 161 19.98 -8.78 -13.30
C ASP A 161 18.76 -9.71 -13.20
N ARG A 162 18.40 -10.13 -11.98
CA ARG A 162 17.27 -11.04 -11.72
C ARG A 162 15.90 -10.40 -11.97
N TYR A 163 15.73 -9.14 -11.59
CA TYR A 163 14.45 -8.42 -11.69
C TYR A 163 14.41 -7.44 -12.86
N HIS A 164 15.45 -7.42 -13.69
CA HIS A 164 15.59 -6.55 -14.86
C HIS A 164 15.38 -5.06 -14.53
N LEU A 165 15.90 -4.61 -13.38
CA LEU A 165 15.70 -3.23 -12.93
C LEU A 165 16.54 -2.25 -13.77
N PRO A 166 15.92 -1.21 -14.38
CA PRO A 166 16.62 -0.32 -15.30
C PRO A 166 17.68 0.56 -14.62
N HIS A 167 17.46 0.97 -13.36
CA HIS A 167 18.32 1.94 -12.67
C HIS A 167 19.10 1.32 -11.52
N VAL A 168 20.32 1.83 -11.29
CA VAL A 168 21.26 1.28 -10.29
C VAL A 168 20.83 1.49 -8.84
N ASN A 169 20.01 2.51 -8.57
CA ASN A 169 19.51 2.81 -7.23
C ASN A 169 18.32 1.92 -6.81
N GLN A 170 17.60 1.34 -7.77
CA GLN A 170 16.43 0.51 -7.49
C GLN A 170 16.80 -0.81 -6.80
N PRO A 171 17.85 -1.57 -7.23
CA PRO A 171 18.34 -2.74 -6.51
C PRO A 171 18.78 -2.44 -5.07
N GLU A 172 19.48 -1.33 -4.86
CA GLU A 172 19.90 -0.88 -3.53
C GLU A 172 18.69 -0.63 -2.62
N ASN A 173 17.68 0.09 -3.12
CA ASN A 173 16.46 0.36 -2.37
C ASN A 173 15.69 -0.91 -2.03
N LEU A 174 15.50 -1.81 -3.01
CA LEU A 174 14.79 -3.07 -2.82
C LEU A 174 15.50 -3.98 -1.82
N LYS A 175 16.84 -4.08 -1.91
CA LYS A 175 17.66 -4.82 -0.95
C LYS A 175 17.47 -4.27 0.46
N GLN A 176 17.64 -2.96 0.62
CA GLN A 176 17.60 -2.31 1.92
C GLN A 176 16.21 -2.41 2.57
N CYS A 177 15.13 -2.20 1.80
CA CYS A 177 13.77 -2.40 2.31
C CYS A 177 13.53 -3.87 2.72
N ALA A 178 14.07 -4.84 1.97
CA ALA A 178 13.96 -6.25 2.35
C ALA A 178 14.70 -6.56 3.66
N THR A 179 15.92 -6.02 3.83
CA THR A 179 16.70 -6.14 5.07
C THR A 179 15.96 -5.52 6.25
N GLU A 180 15.44 -4.30 6.10
CA GLU A 180 14.72 -3.61 7.19
C GLU A 180 13.41 -4.30 7.57
N LEU A 181 12.66 -4.81 6.58
CA LEU A 181 11.48 -5.64 6.88
C LEU A 181 11.85 -6.88 7.69
N LEU A 182 12.99 -7.52 7.42
CA LEU A 182 13.44 -8.67 8.20
C LEU A 182 13.91 -8.32 9.61
N GLU A 183 14.65 -7.23 9.76
CA GLU A 183 15.34 -6.89 11.01
C GLU A 183 14.54 -5.99 11.94
N ARG A 184 13.64 -5.17 11.38
CA ARG A 184 12.94 -4.09 12.09
C ARG A 184 11.42 -4.19 12.02
N GLY A 185 10.89 -4.98 11.09
CA GLY A 185 9.46 -5.18 10.92
C GLY A 185 8.79 -4.13 10.04
N PHE A 186 7.52 -4.36 9.72
CA PHE A 186 6.73 -3.56 8.80
C PHE A 186 6.64 -2.08 9.20
N GLU A 187 6.15 -1.80 10.41
CA GLU A 187 5.84 -0.45 10.86
C GLU A 187 7.07 0.42 10.97
N TRP A 188 8.17 -0.15 11.47
CA TRP A 188 9.45 0.56 11.54
C TRP A 188 9.94 0.92 10.13
N THR A 189 9.86 -0.02 9.19
CA THR A 189 10.40 0.17 7.83
C THR A 189 9.73 1.34 7.11
N TYR A 190 8.39 1.48 7.19
CA TYR A 190 7.72 2.58 6.49
C TYR A 190 7.71 3.91 7.27
N THR A 191 7.90 3.90 8.59
CA THR A 191 7.88 5.13 9.42
C THR A 191 9.26 5.71 9.71
N ARG A 192 10.32 4.92 9.62
CA ARG A 192 11.69 5.30 9.99
C ARG A 192 12.76 4.76 9.06
N GLY A 193 12.43 3.72 8.30
CA GLY A 193 13.36 3.05 7.42
C GLY A 193 13.53 3.74 6.08
N THR A 194 14.26 3.04 5.23
CA THR A 194 14.53 3.39 3.85
C THR A 194 13.24 3.55 3.06
N ALA A 195 12.17 2.82 3.36
CA ALA A 195 10.91 2.98 2.63
C ALA A 195 10.23 4.34 2.86
N GLN A 196 10.63 5.12 3.85
CA GLN A 196 10.03 6.42 4.15
C GLN A 196 10.35 7.48 3.08
N SER A 197 9.38 8.36 2.81
CA SER A 197 9.63 9.55 1.97
C SER A 197 10.48 10.58 2.70
N THR A 198 11.24 11.41 1.97
CA THR A 198 11.91 12.57 2.59
C THR A 198 10.90 13.47 3.31
N PRO A 199 11.30 14.19 4.38
CA PRO A 199 10.39 14.96 5.25
C PRO A 199 9.37 15.85 4.54
N TRP A 200 9.74 16.42 3.39
CA TRP A 200 8.88 17.26 2.55
C TRP A 200 7.57 16.60 2.11
N PHE A 201 7.54 15.27 2.02
CA PHE A 201 6.36 14.49 1.62
C PHE A 201 5.67 13.80 2.81
N LEU A 202 6.19 13.97 4.03
CA LEU A 202 5.57 13.39 5.21
C LEU A 202 4.30 14.16 5.58
N ARG A 203 3.26 13.41 5.93
CA ARG A 203 2.04 13.94 6.52
C ARG A 203 1.95 13.47 7.97
N PRO A 204 1.26 14.21 8.85
CA PRO A 204 0.99 13.74 10.20
C PRO A 204 0.32 12.37 10.16
N PHE A 205 0.78 11.46 11.01
CA PHE A 205 0.13 10.16 11.20
C PHE A 205 -1.29 10.42 11.72
N MET A 206 -2.30 10.11 10.92
CA MET A 206 -3.67 10.11 11.43
C MET A 206 -3.83 8.85 12.28
N PRO A 207 -4.22 8.95 13.57
CA PRO A 207 -4.56 7.76 14.34
C PRO A 207 -5.64 6.98 13.58
N ALA A 208 -5.73 5.66 13.81
CA ALA A 208 -6.95 4.93 13.42
C ALA A 208 -8.13 5.76 13.92
N ALA A 209 -9.05 6.15 13.04
CA ALA A 209 -10.12 7.04 13.48
C ALA A 209 -10.82 6.33 14.65
N PRO A 210 -11.03 6.98 15.81
CA PRO A 210 -11.46 6.33 17.05
C PRO A 210 -12.89 5.76 17.01
N SER A 211 -13.44 5.56 15.82
CA SER A 211 -14.73 4.96 15.55
C SER A 211 -14.85 4.56 14.07
N GLU A 212 -13.83 4.01 13.39
CA GLU A 212 -14.08 3.37 12.09
C GLU A 212 -14.93 2.11 12.35
N PRO A 213 -16.25 2.11 12.11
CA PRO A 213 -17.15 0.99 12.39
C PRO A 213 -17.03 -0.10 11.30
N HIS A 214 -15.85 -0.24 10.70
CA HIS A 214 -15.67 -0.86 9.38
C HIS A 214 -14.52 -1.86 9.31
N CYS A 215 -13.80 -2.12 10.40
CA CYS A 215 -13.02 -3.36 10.47
C CYS A 215 -13.93 -4.59 10.73
N ASP A 216 -15.20 -4.37 11.09
CA ASP A 216 -16.25 -5.38 11.35
C ASP A 216 -17.20 -5.60 10.15
#